data_AF-A0AB74HN24-F1
#
_entry.id   AF-A0AB74HN24-F1
#
_cell.length_a   1.000
_cell.length_b   1.000
_cell.length_c   1.000
_cell.angle_alpha   90.00
_cell.angle_beta   90.00
_cell.angle_gamma   90.00
#
_symmetry.space_group_name_H-M   'P 1'
#
loop_
_entity.id
_entity.type
_entity.pdbx_description
1 polymer ?
#
loop_
_entity_poly.entity_id
_entity_poly.type
_entity_poly.pdbx_seq_one_letter_code
_entity_poly.pdbx_strand_id
1 'polypeptide(L)' 'MGEDEQGVTFWEVCLSLALLLGWVGVIAPFVTAGTERVERLEATVRTYERLQGEVLLDAADPSGEVEICEQDICLPTL' A
#
# COMPACT_ATOMS: atom_id res chain seq x y z
N MET A 1 -7.18 29.63 45.39
CA MET A 1 -8.27 29.80 44.42
C MET A 1 -8.07 31.15 43.76
N GLY A 2 -7.81 31.12 42.47
CA GLY A 2 -7.34 32.22 41.64
C GLY A 2 -6.95 31.58 40.32
N GLU A 3 -7.96 31.04 39.64
CA GLU A 3 -7.88 30.49 38.30
C GLU A 3 -7.57 31.65 37.36
N ASP A 4 -6.30 31.84 37.01
CA ASP A 4 -5.95 32.63 35.84
C ASP A 4 -6.09 31.71 34.63
N GLU A 5 -7.25 31.78 33.99
CA GLU A 5 -7.55 31.18 32.70
C GLU A 5 -6.46 31.60 31.69
N GLN A 6 -5.50 30.71 31.46
CA GLN A 6 -4.41 30.93 30.51
C GLN A 6 -4.98 30.80 29.09
N GLY A 7 -5.56 31.90 28.59
CA GLY A 7 -6.14 31.97 27.26
C GLY A 7 -5.08 31.71 26.20
N VAL A 8 -5.36 30.77 25.28
CA VAL A 8 -4.49 30.48 24.14
C VAL A 8 -4.35 31.74 23.29
N THR A 9 -3.13 32.21 23.11
CA THR A 9 -2.86 33.39 22.29
C THR A 9 -2.94 33.06 20.80
N PHE A 10 -3.35 34.02 19.97
CA PHE A 10 -3.38 33.85 18.52
C PHE A 10 -2.03 33.37 17.95
N TRP A 11 -0.94 33.86 18.54
CA TRP A 11 0.43 33.46 18.16
C TRP A 11 0.71 31.98 18.44
N GLU A 12 0.29 31.45 19.59
CA GLU A 12 0.43 30.03 19.92
C GLU A 12 -0.40 29.15 18.95
N VAL A 13 -1.59 29.60 18.56
CA VAL A 13 -2.39 28.92 17.54
C VAL A 13 -1.64 28.91 16.21
N CYS A 14 -1.12 30.04 15.75
CA CYS A 14 -0.37 30.11 14.49
C CYS A 14 0.88 29.21 14.50
N LEU A 15 1.63 29.18 15.61
CA LEU A 15 2.81 28.33 15.75
C LEU A 15 2.45 26.85 15.76
N SER A 16 1.41 26.45 16.50
CA SER A 16 0.93 25.07 16.53
C SER A 16 0.45 24.60 15.15
N LEU A 17 -0.26 25.47 14.41
CA LEU A 17 -0.73 25.17 13.07
C LEU A 17 0.44 25.05 12.08
N ALA A 18 1.42 25.95 12.15
CA ALA A 18 2.61 25.88 11.32
C ALA A 18 3.41 24.59 11.58
N LEU A 19 3.52 24.17 12.84
CA LEU A 19 4.15 22.91 13.22
C LEU A 19 3.41 21.71 12.62
N LEU A 20 2.09 21.67 12.74
CA LEU A 20 1.26 20.59 12.20
C LEU A 20 1.37 20.51 10.67
N LEU A 21 1.27 21.65 9.99
CA LEU A 21 1.42 21.71 8.52
C LEU A 21 2.81 21.28 8.07
N GLY A 22 3.86 21.65 8.82
CA GLY A 22 5.22 21.19 8.59
C GLY A 22 5.32 19.66 8.66
N TRP A 23 4.74 19.04 9.69
CA TRP A 23 4.70 17.59 9.82
C TRP A 23 3.91 16.89 8.71
N VAL A 24 2.77 17.46 8.29
CA VAL A 24 2.00 16.95 7.15
C VAL A 24 2.85 16.96 5.88
N GLY A 25 3.59 18.04 5.63
CA GLY A 25 4.49 18.14 4.47
C GLY A 25 5.62 17.09 4.50
N VAL A 26 6.09 16.71 5.69
CA VAL A 26 7.09 15.64 5.85
C VAL A 26 6.46 14.26 5.65
N ILE A 27 5.29 13.98 6.23
CA ILE A 27 4.68 12.64 6.24
C ILE A 27 4.02 12.29 4.90
N ALA A 28 3.36 13.26 4.26
CA ALA A 28 2.65 13.06 2.99
C ALA A 28 3.47 12.31 1.92
N PRO A 29 4.73 12.67 1.60
CA PRO A 29 5.50 11.97 0.58
C PRO A 29 5.82 10.51 0.96
N PHE A 30 5.98 10.19 2.26
CA PHE A 30 6.19 8.81 2.69
C PHE A 30 4.94 7.97 2.54
N VAL A 31 3.77 8.54 2.84
CA VAL A 31 2.49 7.87 2.66
C VAL A 31 2.26 7.60 1.18
N THR A 32 2.43 8.61 0.31
CA THR A 32 2.22 8.43 -1.13
C THR A 32 3.19 7.41 -1.74
N ALA A 33 4.47 7.45 -1.34
CA ALA A 33 5.46 6.47 -1.81
C ALA A 33 5.18 5.05 -1.27
N GLY A 34 4.65 4.95 -0.06
CA GLY A 34 4.22 3.68 0.52
C GLY A 34 3.01 3.10 -0.20
N THR A 35 1.99 3.90 -0.45
CA THR A 35 0.76 3.46 -1.13
C THR A 35 1.03 3.01 -2.55
N GLU A 36 1.87 3.72 -3.30
CA GLU A 36 2.23 3.34 -4.68
C GLU A 36 2.95 1.99 -4.73
N ARG A 37 3.80 1.69 -3.74
CA ARG A 37 4.46 0.38 -3.63
C ARG A 37 3.46 -0.72 -3.31
N VAL A 38 2.53 -0.46 -2.38
CA VAL A 38 1.50 -1.43 -2.01
C VAL A 38 0.60 -1.76 -3.18
N GLU A 39 0.15 -0.76 -3.94
CA GLU A 39 -0.70 -0.96 -5.11
C GLU A 39 -0.01 -1.79 -6.20
N ARG A 40 1.29 -1.55 -6.43
CA ARG A 40 2.09 -2.39 -7.34
C ARG A 40 2.22 -3.83 -6.83
N LEU A 41 2.46 -4.03 -5.54
CA LEU A 41 2.54 -5.38 -4.96
C LEU A 41 1.19 -6.10 -5.03
N GLU A 42 0.09 -5.42 -4.76
CA GLU A 42 -1.27 -5.98 -4.82
C GLU A 42 -1.59 -6.49 -6.23
N ALA A 43 -1.25 -5.70 -7.27
CA ALA A 43 -1.43 -6.11 -8.65
C ALA A 43 -0.63 -7.39 -8.97
N THR A 44 0.64 -7.46 -8.56
CA THR A 44 1.47 -8.65 -8.79
C THR A 44 0.95 -9.87 -8.03
N VAL A 45 0.55 -9.71 -6.76
CA VAL A 45 0.01 -10.82 -5.95
C VAL A 45 -1.26 -11.38 -6.56
N ARG A 46 -2.17 -10.52 -7.03
CA ARG A 46 -3.42 -10.95 -7.66
C ARG A 46 -3.19 -11.76 -8.94
N THR A 47 -2.20 -11.38 -9.75
CA THR A 47 -1.77 -12.17 -10.92
C THR A 47 -1.24 -13.53 -10.50
N TYR A 48 -0.41 -13.59 -9.46
CA TYR A 48 0.11 -14.86 -8.93
C TYR A 48 -0.99 -15.77 -8.40
N GLU A 49 -1.96 -15.25 -7.64
CA GLU A 49 -3.09 -16.04 -7.12
C GLU A 49 -3.93 -16.63 -8.27
N ARG A 50 -4.16 -15.86 -9.33
CA ARG A 50 -4.88 -16.31 -10.52
C ARG A 50 -4.14 -17.46 -11.21
N LEU A 51 -2.84 -17.28 -11.48
CA LEU A 51 -1.99 -18.29 -12.11
C LEU A 51 -1.85 -19.57 -11.26
N GLN A 52 -1.75 -19.44 -9.93
CA GLN A 52 -1.75 -20.61 -9.04
C GLN A 52 -3.08 -21.39 -9.14
N GLY A 53 -4.20 -20.70 -9.27
CA GLY A 53 -5.50 -21.34 -9.51
C GLY A 53 -5.52 -22.09 -10.85
N GLU A 54 -4.96 -21.52 -11.90
CA GLU A 54 -4.84 -22.17 -13.22
C GLU A 54 -3.94 -23.42 -13.17
N VAL A 55 -2.80 -23.35 -12.48
CA VAL A 55 -1.92 -24.52 -12.26
C VAL A 55 -2.63 -25.63 -11.49
N LEU A 56 -3.44 -25.29 -10.48
CA LEU A 56 -4.22 -26.28 -9.73
C LEU A 56 -5.33 -26.92 -10.57
N LEU A 57 -5.94 -26.16 -11.48
CA LEU A 57 -6.93 -26.68 -12.42
C LEU A 57 -6.28 -27.61 -13.44
N ASP A 58 -5.12 -27.23 -13.97
CA ASP A 58 -4.35 -28.07 -14.88
C ASP A 58 -3.89 -29.37 -14.19
N ALA A 59 -3.45 -29.30 -12.94
CA ALA A 59 -3.12 -30.49 -12.16
C ALA A 59 -4.33 -31.43 -11.93
N ALA A 60 -5.57 -30.92 -12.00
CA ALA A 60 -6.78 -31.71 -11.87
C ALA A 60 -7.22 -32.36 -13.20
N ASP A 61 -6.95 -31.72 -14.33
CA ASP A 61 -7.19 -32.24 -15.68
C ASP A 61 -6.02 -31.83 -16.61
N PRO A 62 -4.96 -32.66 -16.68
CA PRO A 62 -3.68 -32.25 -17.25
C PRO A 62 -3.79 -31.98 -18.75
N SER A 63 -3.59 -30.71 -19.12
CA SER A 63 -3.56 -30.27 -20.52
C SER A 63 -2.30 -30.71 -21.26
N GLY A 64 -1.24 -31.07 -20.53
CA GLY A 64 0.08 -31.40 -21.07
C GLY A 64 0.97 -30.18 -21.31
N GLU A 65 0.54 -28.99 -20.90
CA GLU A 65 1.39 -27.80 -20.84
C GLU A 65 2.42 -27.94 -19.69
N VAL A 66 3.61 -27.34 -19.88
CA VAL A 66 4.74 -27.41 -18.92
C VAL A 66 4.78 -26.18 -17.99
N GLU A 67 4.18 -25.09 -18.43
CA GLU A 67 4.10 -23.84 -17.69
C GLU A 67 2.86 -23.05 -18.13
N ILE A 68 2.27 -22.34 -17.18
CA ILE A 68 1.17 -21.39 -17.43
C ILE A 68 1.71 -19.99 -17.20
N CYS A 69 1.57 -19.13 -18.21
CA CYS A 69 2.14 -17.79 -18.22
C CYS A 69 1.06 -16.71 -18.35
N GLU A 70 1.24 -15.62 -17.60
CA GLU A 70 0.52 -14.37 -17.80
C GLU A 70 1.50 -13.20 -17.75
N GLN A 71 1.55 -12.44 -18.86
CA GLN A 71 2.52 -11.37 -19.09
C GLN A 71 3.96 -11.89 -18.94
N ASP A 72 4.74 -11.35 -18.01
CA ASP A 72 6.13 -11.73 -17.75
C ASP A 72 6.27 -12.76 -16.60
N ILE A 73 5.15 -13.30 -16.08
CA ILE A 73 5.13 -14.24 -14.96
C ILE A 73 4.68 -15.62 -15.46
N CYS A 74 5.52 -16.63 -15.27
CA CYS A 74 5.21 -18.02 -15.59
C CYS A 74 5.29 -18.86 -14.32
N LEU A 75 4.32 -19.77 -14.15
CA LEU A 75 4.32 -20.77 -13.09
C LEU A 75 4.39 -22.17 -13.73
N PRO A 76 5.25 -23.05 -13.22
CA PRO A 76 5.34 -24.42 -13.73
C PRO A 76 4.05 -25.19 -13.38
N THR A 77 3.60 -26.02 -14.30
CA THR A 77 2.56 -27.01 -14.06
C THR A 77 3.13 -28.22 -13.32
N LEU A 78 2.27 -29.05 -12.71
CA LEU A 78 2.67 -30.19 -11.87
C LEU A 78 2.84 -31.50 -12.65
#